data_AF-A0A2S6ULK8-F1
#
_entry.id   AF-A0A2S6ULK8-F1
#
_cell.length_a   1.000
_cell.length_b   1.000
_cell.length_c   1.000
_cell.angle_alpha   90.00
_cell.angle_beta   90.00
_cell.angle_gamma   90.00
#
_symmetry.space_group_name_H-M   'P 1'
#
loop_
_entity.id
_entity.type
_entity.pdbx_description
1 polymer ?
#
loop_
_entity_poly.entity_id
_entity_poly.type
_entity_poly.pdbx_seq_one_letter_code
_entity_poly.pdbx_strand_id
1 'polypeptide(L)' 'IIQVGTGLSMASLAAKAWDWLGLPVIAINTSIFWHALRTNNIKDKINGFGPLLEKY' A
#
# COMPACT_ATOMS: atom_id res chain seq x y z
N ILE A 1 -0.46 -0.64 11.58
CA ILE A 1 -0.60 0.84 11.52
C ILE A 1 -1.28 1.20 10.23
N ILE A 2 -2.29 2.06 10.28
CA ILE A 2 -2.93 2.62 9.08
C ILE A 2 -2.54 4.09 9.00
N GLN A 3 -1.86 4.47 7.92
CA GLN A 3 -1.61 5.88 7.63
C GLN A 3 -2.85 6.47 6.95
N VAL A 4 -3.41 7.49 7.59
CA VAL A 4 -4.56 8.26 7.12
C VAL A 4 -4.11 9.65 6.67
N GLY A 5 -4.74 10.19 5.63
CA GLY A 5 -4.37 11.46 4.99
C GLY A 5 -4.28 11.31 3.46
N THR A 6 -5.41 11.51 2.79
CA THR A 6 -5.59 11.22 1.35
C THR A 6 -4.79 12.14 0.42
N GLY A 7 -4.44 13.35 0.87
CA GLY A 7 -3.65 14.32 0.11
C GLY A 7 -2.13 14.16 0.25
N LEU A 8 -1.64 13.22 1.06
CA LEU A 8 -0.21 13.01 1.27
C LEU A 8 0.30 11.82 0.46
N SER A 9 1.45 11.98 -0.21
CA SER A 9 2.12 10.90 -0.94
C SER A 9 2.87 9.96 0.01
N MET A 10 2.11 9.20 0.79
CA MET A 10 2.63 8.35 1.87
C MET A 10 2.81 6.88 1.48
N ALA A 11 2.37 6.48 0.29
CA ALA A 11 2.33 5.07 -0.12
C ALA A 11 3.72 4.40 -0.08
N SER A 12 4.75 5.03 -0.67
CA SER A 12 6.12 4.49 -0.63
C SER A 12 6.75 4.61 0.76
N LEU A 13 6.43 5.68 1.50
CA LEU A 13 6.93 5.84 2.87
C LEU A 13 6.34 4.78 3.82
N ALA A 14 5.06 4.44 3.67
CA ALA A 14 4.40 3.38 4.41
C ALA A 14 5.06 2.01 4.13
N ALA A 15 5.45 1.76 2.87
CA ALA A 15 6.19 0.56 2.51
C ALA A 15 7.55 0.47 3.24
N LYS A 16 8.35 1.55 3.19
CA LYS A 16 9.62 1.63 3.94
C LYS A 16 9.41 1.51 5.45
N ALA A 17 8.30 2.07 5.94
CA ALA A 17 7.96 2.02 7.34
C ALA A 17 7.57 0.63 7.83
N TRP A 18 6.95 -0.17 6.96
CA TRP A 18 6.73 -1.59 7.22
C TRP A 18 8.06 -2.28 7.51
N ASP A 19 9.06 -2.06 6.66
CA ASP A 19 10.37 -2.71 6.78
C ASP A 19 11.13 -2.25 8.02
N TRP A 20 11.22 -0.94 8.28
CA TRP A 20 11.98 -0.44 9.44
C TRP A 20 11.29 -0.73 10.78
N LEU A 21 9.95 -0.87 10.82
CA LEU A 21 9.21 -1.12 12.07
C LEU A 21 9.06 -2.61 12.35
N GLY A 22 9.23 -3.46 11.32
CA GLY A 22 8.90 -4.89 11.40
C GLY A 22 7.42 -5.14 11.66
N LEU A 23 6.55 -4.16 11.40
CA LEU A 23 5.11 -4.21 11.67
C LEU A 23 4.33 -3.82 10.42
N PRO A 24 3.12 -4.37 10.21
CA PRO A 24 2.24 -3.94 9.13
C PRO A 24 1.97 -2.43 9.13
N VAL A 25 2.38 -1.72 8.08
CA VAL A 25 2.07 -0.30 7.83
C VAL A 25 1.45 -0.12 6.45
N ILE A 26 0.20 0.35 6.39
CA ILE A 26 -0.52 0.51 5.12
C ILE A 26 -1.03 1.94 5.00
N ALA A 27 -0.77 2.59 3.87
CA ALA A 27 -1.34 3.88 3.52
C ALA A 27 -2.74 3.70 2.92
N ILE A 28 -3.67 4.60 3.24
CA ILE A 28 -5.05 4.55 2.73
C ILE A 28 -5.09 4.57 1.19
N ASN A 29 -4.21 5.34 0.55
CA ASN A 29 -4.13 5.41 -0.91
C ASN A 29 -3.72 4.07 -1.53
N THR A 30 -2.78 3.34 -0.88
CA THR A 30 -2.39 1.98 -1.28
C THR A 30 -3.57 1.02 -1.17
N SER A 31 -4.35 1.09 -0.08
CA SER A 31 -5.51 0.21 0.14
C SER A 31 -6.62 0.41 -0.89
N ILE A 32 -6.99 1.67 -1.15
CA ILE A 32 -8.04 1.99 -2.13
C ILE A 32 -7.59 1.56 -3.53
N PHE A 33 -6.33 1.83 -3.88
CA PHE A 33 -5.80 1.47 -5.18
C PHE A 33 -5.75 -0.06 -5.38
N TRP A 34 -5.27 -0.80 -4.37
CA TRP A 34 -5.30 -2.26 -4.40
C TRP A 34 -6.72 -2.80 -4.57
N HIS A 35 -7.67 -2.27 -3.81
CA HIS A 35 -9.06 -2.69 -3.90
C HIS A 35 -9.64 -2.41 -5.29
N ALA A 36 -9.37 -1.24 -5.88
CA ALA A 36 -9.81 -0.91 -7.22
C ALA A 36 -9.27 -1.90 -8.27
N LEU A 37 -7.98 -2.26 -8.20
CA LEU A 37 -7.40 -3.24 -9.12
C LEU A 37 -8.06 -4.61 -8.98
N ARG A 38 -8.20 -5.12 -7.74
CA ARG A 38 -8.74 -6.47 -7.50
C ARG A 38 -10.23 -6.57 -7.86
N THR A 39 -11.01 -5.52 -7.60
CA THR A 39 -12.42 -5.45 -8.01
C THR A 39 -12.58 -5.41 -9.54
N ASN A 40 -11.58 -4.90 -10.27
CA ASN A 40 -11.55 -4.91 -11.74
C ASN A 40 -10.81 -6.12 -12.33
N ASN A 41 -10.52 -7.15 -11.53
CA ASN A 41 -9.80 -8.36 -11.94
C ASN A 41 -8.39 -8.08 -12.53
N ILE A 42 -7.81 -6.93 -12.19
CA ILE A 42 -6.43 -6.56 -12.54
C ILE A 42 -5.51 -7.14 -11.48
N LYS A 43 -4.57 -7.99 -11.90
CA LYS A 43 -3.66 -8.76 -11.01
C LYS A 43 -2.23 -8.23 -11.01
N ASP A 44 -1.98 -7.14 -11.71
CA ASP A 44 -0.69 -6.46 -11.75
C ASP A 44 -0.19 -6.17 -10.33
N LYS A 45 1.12 -6.38 -10.17
CA LYS A 45 1.86 -6.17 -8.93
C LYS A 45 2.74 -4.95 -9.09
N ILE A 46 2.77 -4.10 -8.08
CA ILE A 46 3.49 -2.83 -8.13
C ILE A 46 4.48 -2.76 -6.96
N ASN A 47 5.76 -2.72 -7.32
CA ASN A 47 6.88 -2.66 -6.37
C ASN A 47 7.05 -1.27 -5.76
N GLY A 48 7.56 -1.23 -4.53
CA GLY A 48 7.91 -0.01 -3.80
C GLY A 48 6.76 0.60 -2.99
N PHE A 49 5.59 -0.06 -2.94
CA PHE A 49 4.39 0.41 -2.23
C PHE A 49 3.89 -0.57 -1.18
N GLY A 50 4.71 -1.57 -0.87
CA GLY A 50 4.53 -2.48 0.24
C GLY A 50 3.75 -3.73 -0.13
N PRO A 51 3.65 -4.69 0.80
CA PRO A 51 3.15 -6.03 0.52
C PRO A 51 1.76 -6.08 -0.11
N LEU A 52 0.91 -5.09 0.18
CA LEU A 52 -0.45 -5.03 -0.36
C LEU A 52 -0.46 -4.95 -1.89
N LEU A 53 0.36 -4.10 -2.51
CA LEU A 53 0.43 -4.01 -3.98
C LEU A 53 1.45 -4.96 -4.61
N GLU A 54 2.38 -5.49 -3.82
CA GLU A 54 3.46 -6.35 -4.32
C GLU A 54 3.13 -7.84 -4.29
N LYS A 55 2.36 -8.28 -3.29
CA LYS A 55 2.21 -9.71 -2.97
C LYS A 55 0.77 -10.18 -3.04
N TYR A 56 -0.17 -9.41 -2.49
CA TYR A 56 -1.60 -9.71 -2.41
C TYR A 56 -2.36 -9.13 -3.60
#